data_AF-A0A820T592-F1
#
_entry.id   AF-A0A820T592-F1
#
_cell.length_a   1.000
_cell.length_b   1.000
_cell.length_c   1.000
_cell.angle_alpha   90.00
_cell.angle_beta   90.00
_cell.angle_gamma   90.00
#
_symmetry.space_group_name_H-M   'P 1'
#
loop_
_entity.id
_entity.type
_entity.pdbx_description
1 polymer ?
#
loop_
_entity_poly.entity_id
_entity_poly.type
_entity_poly.pdbx_seq_one_letter_code
_entity_poly.pdbx_strand_id
1 'polypeptide(L)'
;KHKTKPVRRFIKKFLNDWSLDFASMLAYSFLVAILPIAVALFGILGLALKNNPQSQQDLKDKIIQSFPADNTTQSGIKQVVDLAFNQLSEDAGLILVIGILFAMFGSSRLFIAIDK
;
A
#
# COMPACT_ATOMS: atom_id res chain seq x y z
N LYS A 1 25.91 -5.41 -48.64
CA LYS A 1 24.75 -5.79 -47.79
C LYS A 1 24.98 -5.31 -46.36
N HIS A 2 24.49 -4.13 -45.98
CA HIS A 2 24.50 -3.71 -44.58
C HIS A 2 23.54 -4.60 -43.80
N LYS A 3 24.07 -5.49 -42.95
CA LYS A 3 23.24 -6.26 -42.00
C LYS A 3 22.59 -5.25 -41.06
N THR A 4 21.36 -4.85 -41.37
CA THR A 4 20.52 -4.11 -40.45
C THR A 4 20.45 -4.94 -39.17
N LYS A 5 20.98 -4.40 -38.08
CA LYS A 5 20.82 -4.97 -36.73
C LYS A 5 19.68 -4.20 -36.07
N PRO A 6 18.41 -4.44 -36.45
CA PRO A 6 17.27 -3.63 -36.00
C PRO A 6 17.16 -3.63 -34.48
N VAL A 7 17.35 -4.79 -33.84
CA VAL A 7 17.36 -4.93 -32.38
C VAL A 7 18.44 -4.08 -31.72
N ARG A 8 19.67 -4.07 -32.26
CA ARG A 8 20.77 -3.25 -31.72
C ARG A 8 20.48 -1.75 -31.86
N ARG A 9 19.87 -1.32 -32.96
CA ARG A 9 19.47 0.08 -33.17
C ARG A 9 18.31 0.47 -32.25
N PHE A 10 17.34 -0.43 -32.06
CA PHE A 10 16.23 -0.24 -31.13
C PHE A 10 16.73 -0.11 -29.69
N ILE A 11 17.53 -1.05 -29.19
CA ILE A 11 18.10 -0.99 -27.84
C ILE A 11 18.93 0.28 -27.65
N LYS A 12 19.76 0.64 -28.63
CA LYS A 12 20.57 1.86 -28.54
C LYS A 12 19.72 3.13 -28.56
N LYS A 13 18.57 3.13 -29.24
CA LYS A 13 17.64 4.26 -29.24
C LYS A 13 16.83 4.29 -27.95
N PHE A 14 16.34 3.15 -27.47
CA PHE A 14 15.62 3.01 -26.21
C PHE A 14 16.46 3.42 -24.99
N LEU A 15 17.73 3.02 -24.96
CA LEU A 15 18.69 3.41 -23.91
C LEU A 15 19.10 4.89 -23.98
N ASN A 16 18.96 5.51 -25.15
CA ASN A 16 19.35 6.90 -25.40
C ASN A 16 18.13 7.82 -25.55
N ASP A 17 16.93 7.27 -25.38
CA ASP A 17 15.67 8.00 -25.27
C ASP A 17 15.40 8.18 -23.78
N TRP A 18 14.78 9.31 -23.45
CA TRP A 18 14.34 9.67 -22.09
C TRP A 18 13.36 8.64 -21.48
N SER A 19 12.98 7.59 -22.21
CA SER A 19 12.14 6.49 -21.74
C SER A 19 12.66 5.85 -20.45
N LEU A 20 13.98 5.68 -20.29
CA LEU A 20 14.54 5.14 -19.05
C LEU A 20 14.52 6.16 -17.91
N ASP A 21 14.73 7.44 -18.23
CA ASP A 21 14.63 8.52 -17.24
C ASP A 21 13.20 8.64 -16.73
N PHE A 22 12.20 8.65 -17.62
CA PHE A 22 10.78 8.60 -17.25
C PHE A 22 10.43 7.34 -16.44
N ALA A 23 10.94 6.17 -16.83
CA ALA A 23 10.70 4.94 -16.09
C ALA A 23 11.31 5.00 -14.67
N SER A 24 12.52 5.56 -14.53
CA SER A 24 13.19 5.72 -13.23
C SER A 24 12.43 6.69 -12.32
N MET A 25 11.90 7.77 -12.90
CA MET A 25 11.15 8.81 -12.21
C MET A 25 9.77 8.31 -11.74
N LEU A 26 9.11 7.52 -12.57
CA LEU A 26 7.87 6.84 -12.23
C LEU A 26 8.11 5.81 -11.13
N ALA A 27 9.18 5.00 -11.23
CA ALA A 27 9.52 4.00 -10.21
C ALA A 27 9.81 4.64 -8.84
N TYR A 28 10.60 5.72 -8.81
CA TYR A 28 10.88 6.46 -7.58
C TYR A 28 9.60 7.04 -6.97
N SER A 29 8.78 7.70 -7.79
CA SER A 29 7.55 8.33 -7.34
C SER A 29 6.52 7.31 -6.86
N PHE A 30 6.44 6.15 -7.52
CA PHE A 30 5.60 5.04 -7.09
C PHE A 30 6.08 4.49 -5.74
N LEU A 31 7.39 4.28 -5.57
CA LEU A 31 7.98 3.81 -4.31
C LEU A 31 7.62 4.74 -3.14
N VAL A 32 7.72 6.06 -3.36
CA VAL A 32 7.36 7.07 -2.35
C VAL A 32 5.84 7.08 -2.09
N ALA A 33 5.00 6.85 -3.10
CA ALA A 33 3.54 6.84 -2.96
C ALA A 33 2.99 5.56 -2.31
N ILE A 34 3.73 4.44 -2.28
CA ILE A 34 3.28 3.18 -1.67
C ILE A 34 2.87 3.36 -0.21
N LEU A 35 3.63 4.14 0.58
CA LEU A 35 3.33 4.34 2.00
C LEU A 35 1.98 5.05 2.22
N PRO A 36 1.73 6.24 1.64
CA PRO A 36 0.42 6.89 1.75
C PRO A 36 -0.73 6.02 1.25
N ILE A 37 -0.53 5.30 0.14
CA ILE A 37 -1.54 4.40 -0.42
C ILE A 37 -1.87 3.28 0.57
N ALA A 38 -0.85 2.65 1.17
CA ALA A 38 -1.05 1.61 2.17
C ALA A 38 -1.82 2.14 3.38
N VAL A 39 -1.47 3.34 3.89
CA VAL A 39 -2.17 3.99 5.01
C VAL A 39 -3.64 4.26 4.65
N ALA A 40 -3.91 4.80 3.46
CA ALA A 40 -5.27 5.03 2.99
C ALA A 40 -6.06 3.71 2.88
N LEU A 41 -5.45 2.64 2.37
CA LEU A 41 -6.07 1.31 2.31
C LEU A 41 -6.39 0.77 3.71
N PHE A 42 -5.50 0.95 4.70
CA PHE A 42 -5.80 0.56 6.09
C PHE A 42 -6.98 1.35 6.67
N GLY A 43 -7.08 2.64 6.38
CA GLY A 43 -8.24 3.45 6.77
C GLY A 43 -9.54 2.95 6.12
N ILE A 44 -9.51 2.64 4.82
CA ILE A 44 -10.67 2.08 4.10
C ILE A 44 -11.08 0.74 4.72
N LEU A 45 -10.12 -0.15 4.98
CA LEU A 45 -10.38 -1.45 5.61
C LEU A 45 -10.96 -1.28 7.02
N GLY A 46 -10.41 -0.38 7.84
CA GLY A 46 -10.94 -0.07 9.17
C GLY A 46 -12.41 0.38 9.13
N LEU A 47 -12.76 1.26 8.19
CA LEU A 47 -14.15 1.69 7.99
C LEU A 47 -15.05 0.57 7.47
N ALA A 48 -14.57 -0.24 6.53
CA ALA A 48 -15.32 -1.37 5.98
C ALA A 48 -15.63 -2.42 7.07
N LEU A 49 -14.65 -2.72 7.93
CA LEU A 49 -14.81 -3.64 9.06
C LEU A 49 -15.75 -3.06 10.12
N LYS A 50 -15.67 -1.75 10.40
CA LYS A 50 -16.61 -1.06 11.30
C LYS A 50 -18.06 -1.22 10.85
N ASN A 51 -18.29 -1.17 9.53
CA ASN A 51 -19.64 -1.29 8.96
C ASN A 51 -20.13 -2.75 8.85
N ASN A 52 -19.25 -3.74 9.07
CA ASN A 52 -19.60 -5.16 9.06
C ASN A 52 -18.99 -5.89 10.28
N PRO A 53 -19.66 -5.81 11.45
CA PRO A 53 -19.17 -6.39 12.70
C PRO A 53 -18.98 -7.91 12.63
N GLN A 54 -19.76 -8.60 11.79
CA GLN A 54 -19.69 -10.05 11.65
C GLN A 54 -18.40 -10.48 10.94
N SER A 55 -18.04 -9.83 9.84
CA SER A 55 -16.75 -10.07 9.18
C SER A 55 -15.56 -9.70 10.07
N GLN A 56 -15.71 -8.68 10.93
CA GLN A 56 -14.69 -8.32 11.91
C GLN A 56 -14.47 -9.44 12.93
N GLN A 57 -15.53 -10.04 13.47
CA GLN A 57 -15.44 -11.17 14.39
C GLN A 57 -14.84 -12.42 13.74
N ASP A 58 -15.28 -12.77 12.53
CA ASP A 58 -14.74 -13.90 11.77
C ASP A 58 -13.23 -13.78 11.53
N LEU A 59 -12.74 -12.56 11.26
CA LEU A 59 -11.31 -12.28 11.10
C LEU A 59 -10.55 -12.39 12.41
N LYS A 60 -11.09 -11.84 13.51
CA LYS A 60 -10.49 -11.97 14.85
C LYS A 60 -10.35 -13.44 15.24
N ASP A 61 -11.40 -14.23 15.03
CA ASP A 61 -11.41 -15.65 15.40
C ASP A 61 -10.40 -16.46 14.57
N LYS A 62 -10.29 -16.21 13.26
CA LYS A 62 -9.26 -16.82 12.41
C LYS A 62 -7.83 -16.46 12.85
N ILE A 63 -7.60 -15.20 13.23
CA ILE A 63 -6.30 -14.74 13.71
C ILE A 63 -5.97 -15.45 15.03
N ILE A 64 -6.89 -15.47 15.99
CA ILE A 64 -6.70 -16.12 17.30
C ILE A 64 -6.45 -17.62 17.14
N GLN A 65 -7.18 -18.29 16.24
CA GLN A 65 -7.03 -19.73 15.96
C GLN A 65 -5.72 -20.08 15.24
N SER A 66 -5.02 -19.11 14.65
CA SER A 66 -3.73 -19.33 14.00
C SER A 66 -2.56 -19.39 15.01
N PHE A 67 -2.81 -19.08 16.28
CA PHE A 67 -1.81 -19.16 17.35
C PHE A 67 -1.97 -20.43 18.20
N PRO A 68 -0.88 -20.97 18.77
CA PRO A 68 -0.92 -22.17 19.61
C PRO A 68 -1.80 -21.97 20.84
N ALA A 69 -2.67 -22.97 21.10
CA ALA A 69 -3.74 -22.95 22.09
C ALA A 69 -3.24 -23.24 23.53
N ASP A 70 -2.20 -22.55 23.98
CA ASP A 70 -1.86 -22.51 25.39
C ASP A 70 -2.78 -21.51 26.09
N ASN A 71 -3.56 -21.98 27.05
CA ASN A 71 -4.65 -21.25 27.72
C ASN A 71 -4.26 -19.84 28.22
N THR A 72 -3.00 -19.67 28.64
CA THR A 72 -2.43 -18.41 29.13
C THR A 72 -2.01 -17.46 28.00
N THR A 73 -1.59 -17.99 26.87
CA THR A 73 -1.15 -17.22 25.68
C THR A 73 -2.37 -16.73 24.89
N GLN A 74 -3.43 -17.53 24.86
CA GLN A 74 -4.64 -17.27 24.06
C GLN A 74 -5.45 -16.08 24.57
N SER A 75 -5.50 -15.86 25.89
CA SER A 75 -6.18 -14.70 26.49
C SER A 75 -5.44 -13.39 26.19
N GLY A 76 -4.11 -13.40 26.27
CA GLY A 76 -3.26 -12.26 25.91
C GLY A 76 -3.36 -11.93 24.41
N ILE A 77 -3.31 -12.94 23.54
CA ILE A 77 -3.46 -12.74 22.09
C ILE A 77 -4.84 -12.18 21.76
N LYS A 78 -5.91 -12.74 22.35
CA LYS A 78 -7.26 -12.22 22.15
C LYS A 78 -7.36 -10.75 22.57
N GLN A 79 -6.76 -10.37 23.69
CA GLN A 79 -6.76 -8.98 24.15
C GLN A 79 -5.99 -8.04 23.22
N VAL A 80 -4.83 -8.48 22.70
CA VAL A 80 -4.05 -7.70 21.72
C VAL A 80 -4.82 -7.55 20.41
N VAL A 81 -5.45 -8.62 19.92
CA VAL A 81 -6.28 -8.59 18.71
C VAL A 81 -7.49 -7.68 18.92
N ASP A 82 -8.19 -7.80 20.05
CA ASP A 82 -9.34 -6.94 20.36
C ASP A 82 -8.95 -5.46 20.44
N LEU A 83 -7.83 -5.14 21.09
CA LEU A 83 -7.28 -3.79 21.15
C LEU A 83 -6.92 -3.26 19.75
N ALA A 84 -6.19 -4.03 18.95
CA ALA A 84 -5.76 -3.62 17.62
C ALA A 84 -6.94 -3.33 16.68
N PHE A 85 -7.97 -4.18 16.70
CA PHE A 85 -9.17 -3.99 15.88
C PHE A 85 -10.07 -2.86 16.41
N ASN A 86 -10.13 -2.63 17.72
CA ASN A 86 -10.86 -1.49 18.28
C ASN A 86 -10.19 -0.17 17.90
N GLN A 87 -8.87 -0.05 18.10
CA GLN A 87 -8.10 1.13 17.70
C GLN A 87 -8.19 1.36 16.19
N LEU A 88 -8.05 0.30 15.38
CA LEU A 88 -8.20 0.42 13.93
C LEU A 88 -9.58 0.96 13.54
N SER A 89 -10.66 0.53 14.18
CA SER A 89 -12.04 0.96 13.87
C SER A 89 -12.34 2.38 14.37
N GLU A 90 -11.79 2.75 15.52
CA GLU A 90 -11.94 4.08 16.13
C GLU A 90 -11.17 5.12 15.33
N ASP A 91 -9.91 4.84 15.01
CA ASP A 91 -9.01 5.76 14.30
C ASP A 91 -9.12 5.65 12.78
N ALA A 92 -9.88 4.69 12.22
CA ALA A 92 -10.00 4.45 10.78
C ALA A 92 -10.27 5.73 9.97
N GLY A 93 -11.17 6.58 10.47
CA GLY A 93 -11.52 7.83 9.80
C GLY A 93 -10.36 8.82 9.76
N LEU A 94 -9.63 8.97 10.87
CA LEU A 94 -8.47 9.84 10.97
C LEU A 94 -7.30 9.31 10.14
N ILE A 95 -7.04 8.00 10.21
CA ILE A 95 -6.04 7.29 9.39
C ILE A 95 -6.33 7.50 7.89
N LEU A 96 -7.60 7.40 7.48
CA LEU A 96 -8.01 7.61 6.09
C LEU A 96 -7.79 9.05 5.65
N VAL A 97 -8.19 10.04 6.46
CA VAL A 97 -7.97 11.46 6.14
C VAL A 97 -6.48 11.76 5.99
N ILE A 98 -5.67 11.30 6.94
CA ILE A 98 -4.21 11.46 6.91
C ILE A 98 -3.63 10.76 5.67
N GLY A 99 -4.04 9.52 5.41
CA GLY A 99 -3.61 8.75 4.24
C GLY A 99 -3.93 9.45 2.92
N ILE A 100 -5.13 10.00 2.78
CA ILE A 100 -5.53 10.77 1.59
C ILE A 100 -4.69 12.03 1.44
N LEU A 101 -4.48 12.80 2.52
CA LEU A 101 -3.65 14.01 2.47
C LEU A 101 -2.23 13.67 2.01
N PHE A 102 -1.59 12.67 2.63
CA PHE A 102 -0.26 12.23 2.22
C PHE A 102 -0.24 11.66 0.79
N ALA A 103 -1.29 10.97 0.37
CA ALA A 103 -1.41 10.46 -1.00
C ALA A 103 -1.51 11.61 -2.00
N MET A 104 -2.29 12.65 -1.73
CA MET A 104 -2.37 13.84 -2.56
C MET A 104 -1.01 14.55 -2.69
N PHE A 105 -0.28 14.71 -1.57
CA PHE A 105 1.08 15.28 -1.61
C PHE A 105 2.06 14.41 -2.38
N GLY A 106 2.02 13.08 -2.19
CA GLY A 106 2.85 12.13 -2.93
C GLY A 106 2.56 12.14 -4.44
N SER A 107 1.27 12.11 -4.82
CA SER A 107 0.83 12.12 -6.21
C SER A 107 1.06 13.45 -6.92
N SER A 108 0.93 14.59 -6.23
CA SER A 108 1.26 15.90 -6.81
C SER A 108 2.72 15.97 -7.28
N ARG A 109 3.65 15.35 -6.54
CA ARG A 109 5.06 15.28 -6.92
C ARG A 109 5.30 14.40 -8.15
N LEU A 110 4.51 13.33 -8.35
CA LEU A 110 4.56 12.50 -9.57
C LEU A 110 4.11 13.29 -10.81
N PHE A 111 3.08 14.13 -10.68
CA PHE A 111 2.61 14.95 -11.80
C PHE A 111 3.62 16.07 -12.15
N ILE A 112 4.13 16.77 -11.15
CA ILE A 112 5.18 17.80 -11.32
C ILE A 112 6.46 17.19 -11.91
N ALA A 113 6.73 15.93 -11.57
CA ALA A 113 7.82 15.17 -12.14
C ALA A 113 7.62 14.97 -13.67
N ILE A 114 6.47 14.48 -14.11
CA ILE A 114 6.21 14.18 -15.52
C ILE A 114 6.19 15.44 -16.41
N ASP A 115 5.83 16.60 -15.84
CA ASP A 115 5.74 17.88 -16.55
C ASP A 115 7.10 18.59 -16.75
N LYS A 116 8.20 18.06 -16.16
CA LYS A 116 9.57 18.56 -16.34
C LYS A 116 10.39 17.66 -17.25
#